data_AF-A0A923Q6G7-F1
#
_entry.id   AF-A0A923Q6G7-F1
#
_cell.length_a   1.000
_cell.length_b   1.000
_cell.length_c   1.000
_cell.angle_alpha   90.00
_cell.angle_beta   90.00
_cell.angle_gamma   90.00
#
_symmetry.space_group_name_H-M   'P 1'
#
loop_
_entity.id
_entity.type
_entity.pdbx_description
1 polymer ?
#
loop_
_entity_poly.entity_id
_entity_poly.type
_entity_poly.pdbx_seq_one_letter_code
_entity_poly.pdbx_strand_id
1 'polypeptide(L)'
;VDVSPEGEVVAATLVFAESSMQVNAFAAPRSYGIWGEVREEIAVALRESGGRAQDAEGPYGTELQAEVPSEGGGFTPARFLGVDGPRWFLRALLTGPAATDPAAAAALESALKNVVVLRGTDPMAVRDPLPLRLPKQVVEAAAETAAQPAAAVDEESLQMPERGPEITELR
;
A
#
# COMPACT_ATOMS: atom_id res chain seq x y z
N VAL A 1 2.14 6.66 -2.90
CA VAL A 1 3.11 6.06 -3.83
C VAL A 1 4.26 5.57 -2.99
N ASP A 2 4.58 4.28 -3.08
CA ASP A 2 5.66 3.67 -2.26
C ASP A 2 6.93 3.49 -3.11
N VAL A 3 8.10 3.69 -2.50
CA VAL A 3 9.41 3.78 -3.17
C VAL A 3 10.34 2.70 -2.62
N SER A 4 10.97 1.93 -3.50
CA SER A 4 11.94 0.90 -3.16
C SER A 4 13.23 1.49 -2.59
N PRO A 5 14.10 0.69 -1.94
CA PRO A 5 15.41 1.14 -1.47
C PRO A 5 16.30 1.75 -2.58
N GLU A 6 16.07 1.36 -3.83
CA GLU A 6 16.77 1.83 -5.03
C GLU A 6 16.15 3.11 -5.61
N GLY A 7 15.12 3.68 -4.97
CA GLY A 7 14.45 4.91 -5.39
C GLY A 7 13.37 4.72 -6.46
N GLU A 8 12.97 3.48 -6.76
CA GLU A 8 11.96 3.20 -7.77
C GLU A 8 10.56 3.15 -7.17
N VAL A 9 9.56 3.71 -7.85
CA VAL A 9 8.18 3.59 -7.41
C VAL A 9 7.68 2.16 -7.66
N VAL A 10 7.22 1.45 -6.64
CA VAL A 10 6.81 0.02 -6.75
C VAL A 10 5.37 -0.24 -6.33
N ALA A 11 4.67 0.77 -5.83
CA ALA A 11 3.26 0.67 -5.45
C ALA A 11 2.48 1.95 -5.78
N ALA A 12 1.24 1.76 -6.23
CA ALA A 12 0.24 2.80 -6.35
C ALA A 12 -0.84 2.61 -5.29
N THR A 13 -1.31 3.69 -4.67
CA THR A 13 -2.42 3.64 -3.71
C THR A 13 -3.57 4.45 -4.28
N LEU A 14 -4.73 3.81 -4.41
CA LEU A 14 -5.99 4.45 -4.77
C LEU A 14 -6.80 4.63 -3.48
N VAL A 15 -7.36 5.82 -3.29
CA VAL A 15 -8.20 6.13 -2.13
C VAL A 15 -9.57 6.54 -2.65
N PHE A 16 -10.63 5.97 -2.08
CA PHE A 16 -12.01 6.29 -2.41
C PHE A 16 -12.86 6.24 -1.14
N ALA A 17 -13.48 7.37 -0.79
CA ALA A 17 -14.16 7.54 0.49
C ALA A 17 -13.24 7.11 1.66
N GLU A 18 -13.72 6.26 2.56
CA GLU A 18 -12.98 5.72 3.71
C GLU A 18 -12.21 4.43 3.38
N SER A 19 -12.14 4.06 2.10
CA SER A 19 -11.46 2.84 1.64
C SER A 19 -10.19 3.16 0.86
N SER A 20 -9.25 2.23 0.89
CA SER A 20 -8.04 2.32 0.07
C SER A 20 -7.69 1.00 -0.58
N MET A 21 -7.06 1.07 -1.75
CA MET A 21 -6.53 -0.06 -2.49
C MET A 21 -5.06 0.21 -2.83
N GLN A 22 -4.15 -0.55 -2.24
CA GLN A 22 -2.74 -0.55 -2.65
C GLN A 22 -2.52 -1.59 -3.74
N VAL A 23 -1.91 -1.19 -4.84
CA VAL A 23 -1.63 -2.05 -5.99
C VAL A 23 -0.12 -2.17 -6.18
N ASN A 24 0.37 -3.41 -6.23
CA ASN A 24 1.75 -3.77 -6.55
C ASN A 24 1.77 -4.67 -7.78
N ALA A 25 2.75 -4.48 -8.65
CA ALA A 25 3.00 -5.40 -9.76
C ALA A 25 4.35 -6.08 -9.55
N PHE A 26 4.43 -7.37 -9.87
CA PHE A 26 5.63 -8.19 -9.74
C PHE A 26 5.91 -8.94 -11.05
N ALA A 27 7.17 -9.25 -11.30
CA ALA A 27 7.55 -10.13 -12.39
C ALA A 27 7.09 -11.57 -12.09
N ALA A 28 6.55 -12.24 -13.10
CA ALA A 28 6.09 -13.63 -13.00
C ALA A 28 6.69 -14.49 -14.12
N PRO A 29 6.68 -15.84 -13.97
CA PRO A 29 7.08 -16.76 -15.02
C PRO A 29 6.23 -16.62 -16.29
N ARG A 30 6.72 -17.19 -17.40
CA ARG A 30 5.95 -17.24 -18.66
C ARG A 30 4.84 -18.30 -18.66
N SER A 31 4.98 -19.33 -17.83
CA SER A 31 4.24 -20.58 -17.94
C SER A 31 3.15 -20.78 -16.89
N TYR A 32 3.21 -20.08 -15.75
CA TYR A 32 2.24 -20.23 -14.67
C TYR A 32 2.10 -18.92 -13.88
N GLY A 33 0.94 -18.77 -13.24
CA GLY A 33 0.64 -17.68 -12.31
C GLY A 33 1.20 -17.97 -10.91
N ILE A 34 1.57 -16.92 -10.18
CA ILE A 34 2.16 -17.05 -8.84
C ILE A 34 1.17 -16.71 -7.73
N TRP A 35 -0.05 -16.25 -8.07
CA TRP A 35 -1.00 -15.80 -7.05
C TRP A 35 -1.33 -16.86 -6.01
N GLY A 36 -1.56 -18.11 -6.41
CA GLY A 36 -1.90 -19.19 -5.47
C GLY A 36 -0.82 -19.38 -4.39
N GLU A 37 0.44 -19.42 -4.80
CA GLU A 37 1.58 -19.58 -3.90
C GLU A 37 1.79 -18.32 -3.03
N VAL A 38 1.74 -17.14 -3.63
CA VAL A 38 1.86 -15.86 -2.90
C VAL A 38 0.72 -15.70 -1.89
N ARG A 39 -0.50 -16.10 -2.24
CA ARG A 39 -1.67 -16.05 -1.36
C ARG A 39 -1.47 -16.96 -0.15
N GLU A 40 -0.98 -18.18 -0.35
CA GLU A 40 -0.66 -19.10 0.74
C GLU A 40 0.44 -18.55 1.65
N GLU A 41 1.51 -17.99 1.08
CA GLU A 41 2.59 -17.33 1.84
C GLU A 41 2.05 -16.18 2.71
N ILE A 42 1.19 -15.31 2.14
CA ILE A 42 0.54 -14.22 2.89
C ILE A 42 -0.33 -14.78 4.02
N ALA A 43 -1.10 -15.83 3.76
CA ALA A 43 -1.97 -16.45 4.75
C ALA A 43 -1.18 -17.08 5.91
N VAL A 44 -0.03 -17.69 5.63
CA VAL A 44 0.88 -18.21 6.66
C VAL A 44 1.46 -17.07 7.49
N ALA A 45 2.04 -16.06 6.85
CA ALA A 45 2.65 -14.92 7.54
C ALA A 45 1.65 -14.19 8.45
N LEU A 46 0.40 -14.01 7.99
CA LEU A 46 -0.67 -13.41 8.80
C LEU A 46 -1.00 -14.24 10.04
N ARG A 47 -1.06 -15.56 9.91
CA ARG A 47 -1.33 -16.45 11.06
C ARG A 47 -0.19 -16.44 12.06
N GLU A 48 1.06 -16.40 11.58
CA GLU A 48 2.25 -16.28 12.43
C GLU A 48 2.28 -14.94 13.20
N SER A 49 1.77 -13.86 12.60
CA SER A 49 1.63 -12.57 13.28
C SER A 49 0.41 -12.48 14.20
N GLY A 50 -0.34 -13.58 14.42
CA GLY A 50 -1.53 -13.61 15.28
C GLY A 50 -2.82 -13.12 14.60
N GLY A 51 -2.81 -12.93 13.29
CA GLY A 51 -3.96 -12.61 12.46
C GLY A 51 -4.76 -13.83 12.02
N ARG A 52 -5.80 -13.57 11.22
CA ARG A 52 -6.60 -14.62 10.57
C ARG A 52 -6.58 -14.42 9.06
N ALA A 53 -6.66 -15.52 8.33
CA ALA A 53 -6.66 -15.51 6.88
C ALA A 53 -7.52 -16.66 6.36
N GLN A 54 -8.42 -16.36 5.43
CA GLN A 54 -9.36 -17.30 4.82
C GLN A 54 -9.49 -17.03 3.33
N ASP A 55 -9.48 -18.10 2.55
CA ASP A 55 -9.75 -18.03 1.12
C ASP A 55 -11.24 -17.79 0.86
N ALA A 56 -11.54 -16.92 -0.10
CA ALA A 56 -12.90 -16.64 -0.55
C ALA A 56 -12.94 -16.56 -2.08
N GLU A 57 -14.07 -16.88 -2.69
CA GLU A 57 -14.28 -16.66 -4.13
C GLU A 57 -14.76 -15.23 -4.37
N GLY A 58 -14.16 -14.54 -5.35
CA GLY A 58 -14.55 -13.19 -5.74
C GLY A 58 -14.34 -12.91 -7.23
N PRO A 59 -14.55 -11.65 -7.68
CA PRO A 59 -14.56 -11.29 -9.10
C PRO A 59 -13.25 -11.58 -9.85
N TYR A 60 -12.14 -11.69 -9.11
CA TYR A 60 -10.80 -11.95 -9.65
C TYR A 60 -10.34 -13.41 -9.44
N GLY A 61 -11.25 -14.31 -9.07
CA GLY A 61 -10.97 -15.69 -8.69
C GLY A 61 -10.86 -15.84 -7.18
N THR A 62 -10.01 -16.77 -6.72
CA THR A 62 -9.81 -16.99 -5.28
C THR A 62 -9.04 -15.81 -4.67
N GLU A 63 -9.63 -15.16 -3.68
CA GLU A 63 -9.11 -14.02 -2.93
C GLU A 63 -8.74 -14.45 -1.50
N LEU A 64 -8.03 -13.59 -0.76
CA LEU A 64 -7.72 -13.81 0.65
C LEU A 64 -8.35 -12.73 1.52
N GLN A 65 -9.33 -13.13 2.33
CA GLN A 65 -9.87 -12.29 3.39
C GLN A 65 -9.03 -12.45 4.65
N ALA A 66 -8.63 -11.34 5.25
CA ALA A 66 -7.70 -11.29 6.35
C ALA A 66 -8.20 -10.40 7.49
N GLU A 67 -7.82 -10.78 8.71
CA GLU A 67 -7.97 -9.96 9.91
C GLU A 67 -6.57 -9.74 10.49
N VAL A 68 -6.07 -8.52 10.39
CA VAL A 68 -4.74 -8.13 10.86
C VAL A 68 -4.84 -7.60 12.28
N PRO A 69 -4.05 -8.09 13.25
CA PRO A 69 -4.07 -7.53 14.60
C PRO A 69 -3.62 -6.07 14.59
N SER A 70 -4.36 -5.24 15.30
CA SER A 70 -4.09 -3.80 15.46
C SER A 70 -3.45 -3.55 16.83
N GLU A 71 -2.56 -2.55 16.91
CA GLU A 71 -1.86 -2.15 18.14
C GLU A 71 -2.82 -1.80 19.30
N GLY A 72 -4.06 -1.41 18.98
CA GLY A 72 -5.12 -1.11 19.96
C GLY A 72 -5.87 -2.31 20.52
N GLY A 73 -5.43 -3.55 20.25
CA GLY A 73 -6.08 -4.76 20.79
C GLY A 73 -7.33 -5.21 20.01
N GLY A 74 -7.41 -4.89 18.72
CA GLY A 74 -8.49 -5.30 17.83
C GLY A 74 -7.97 -5.95 16.55
N PHE A 75 -8.88 -6.26 15.62
CA PHE A 75 -8.54 -6.73 14.28
C PHE A 75 -8.99 -5.73 13.23
N THR A 76 -8.14 -5.49 12.24
CA THR A 76 -8.43 -4.67 11.07
C THR A 76 -8.68 -5.59 9.88
N PRO A 77 -9.85 -5.52 9.23
CA PRO A 77 -10.10 -6.32 8.05
C PRO A 77 -9.23 -5.84 6.88
N ALA A 78 -8.74 -6.81 6.11
CA ALA A 78 -8.00 -6.61 4.89
C ALA A 78 -8.45 -7.64 3.85
N ARG A 79 -8.42 -7.28 2.57
CA ARG A 79 -8.71 -8.22 1.48
C ARG A 79 -7.64 -8.14 0.42
N PHE A 80 -7.01 -9.27 0.12
CA PHE A 80 -5.99 -9.39 -0.92
C PHE A 80 -6.61 -10.00 -2.18
N LEU A 81 -6.43 -9.29 -3.29
CA LEU A 81 -6.78 -9.71 -4.63
C LEU A 81 -5.49 -9.97 -5.40
N GLY A 82 -5.50 -10.99 -6.25
CA GLY A 82 -4.38 -11.32 -7.12
C GLY A 82 -4.84 -11.56 -8.54
N VAL A 83 -4.10 -10.99 -9.50
CA VAL A 83 -4.36 -11.18 -10.93
C VAL A 83 -3.06 -11.60 -11.60
N ASP A 84 -3.04 -12.84 -12.09
CA ASP A 84 -1.94 -13.35 -12.90
C ASP A 84 -2.09 -12.94 -14.36
N GLY A 85 -1.02 -12.45 -14.96
CA GLY A 85 -0.97 -12.07 -16.36
C GLY A 85 0.33 -12.52 -17.05
N PRO A 86 0.49 -12.20 -18.34
CA PRO A 86 1.65 -12.67 -19.11
C PRO A 86 2.97 -12.09 -18.59
N ARG A 87 3.74 -12.90 -17.85
CA ARG A 87 5.03 -12.53 -17.22
C ARG A 87 4.94 -11.50 -16.10
N TRP A 88 3.75 -11.27 -15.58
CA TRP A 88 3.53 -10.36 -14.46
C TRP A 88 2.42 -10.88 -13.54
N PHE A 89 2.44 -10.43 -12.31
CA PHE A 89 1.42 -10.67 -11.30
C PHE A 89 1.07 -9.34 -10.64
N LEU A 90 -0.22 -9.06 -10.48
CA LEU A 90 -0.72 -7.85 -9.83
C LEU A 90 -1.38 -8.24 -8.50
N ARG A 91 -0.94 -7.62 -7.41
CA ARG A 91 -1.54 -7.77 -6.09
C ARG A 91 -2.24 -6.48 -5.71
N ALA A 92 -3.50 -6.57 -5.30
CA ALA A 92 -4.22 -5.45 -4.69
C ALA A 92 -4.59 -5.77 -3.25
N LEU A 93 -4.31 -4.84 -2.34
CA LEU A 93 -4.69 -4.91 -0.93
C LEU A 93 -5.75 -3.84 -0.66
N LEU A 94 -6.96 -4.29 -0.34
CA LEU A 94 -8.07 -3.45 0.09
C LEU A 94 -8.10 -3.34 1.60
N THR A 95 -8.25 -2.12 2.09
CA THR A 95 -8.42 -1.79 3.52
C THR A 95 -9.58 -0.80 3.70
N GLY A 96 -10.06 -0.69 4.95
CA GLY A 96 -11.26 0.07 5.26
C GLY A 96 -12.54 -0.68 4.88
N PRO A 97 -13.69 0.01 4.67
CA PRO A 97 -14.96 -0.64 4.34
C PRO A 97 -14.89 -1.56 3.11
N ALA A 98 -14.09 -1.24 2.09
CA ALA A 98 -13.91 -2.07 0.90
C ALA A 98 -13.27 -3.46 1.16
N ALA A 99 -12.70 -3.68 2.35
CA ALA A 99 -12.19 -4.99 2.73
C ALA A 99 -13.32 -6.00 3.00
N THR A 100 -14.51 -5.53 3.39
CA THR A 100 -15.63 -6.41 3.82
C THR A 100 -16.95 -6.11 3.10
N ASP A 101 -17.18 -4.89 2.63
CA ASP A 101 -18.39 -4.48 1.93
C ASP A 101 -18.18 -4.44 0.40
N PRO A 102 -18.83 -5.34 -0.37
CA PRO A 102 -18.77 -5.33 -1.83
C PRO A 102 -19.22 -4.01 -2.47
N ALA A 103 -20.18 -3.29 -1.87
CA ALA A 103 -20.66 -2.02 -2.40
C ALA A 103 -19.60 -0.92 -2.27
N ALA A 104 -18.90 -0.86 -1.13
CA ALA A 104 -17.77 0.04 -0.91
C ALA A 104 -16.57 -0.31 -1.81
N ALA A 105 -16.38 -1.60 -2.11
CA ALA A 105 -15.30 -2.06 -2.98
C ALA A 105 -15.52 -1.79 -4.46
N ALA A 106 -16.77 -1.69 -4.92
CA ALA A 106 -17.12 -1.65 -6.34
C ALA A 106 -16.35 -0.60 -7.16
N ALA A 107 -16.13 0.60 -6.62
CA ALA A 107 -15.37 1.65 -7.30
C ALA A 107 -13.88 1.29 -7.44
N LEU A 108 -13.27 0.75 -6.38
CA LEU A 108 -11.86 0.33 -6.37
C LEU A 108 -11.64 -0.91 -7.25
N GLU A 109 -12.55 -1.88 -7.20
CA GLU A 109 -12.54 -3.04 -8.08
C GLU A 109 -12.72 -2.64 -9.55
N SER A 110 -13.60 -1.68 -9.84
CA SER A 110 -13.73 -1.13 -11.20
C SER A 110 -12.42 -0.47 -11.67
N ALA A 111 -11.74 0.26 -10.78
CA ALA A 111 -10.42 0.82 -11.09
C ALA A 111 -9.38 -0.29 -11.35
N LEU A 112 -9.35 -1.35 -10.53
CA LEU A 112 -8.46 -2.49 -10.71
C LEU A 112 -8.66 -3.17 -12.07
N LYS A 113 -9.92 -3.33 -12.50
CA LYS A 113 -10.26 -3.90 -13.81
C LYS A 113 -9.71 -3.09 -14.99
N ASN A 114 -9.50 -1.80 -14.81
CA ASN A 114 -8.96 -0.90 -15.83
C ASN A 114 -7.43 -0.78 -15.77
N VAL A 115 -6.75 -1.51 -14.88
CA VAL A 115 -5.29 -1.53 -14.82
C VAL A 115 -4.71 -2.29 -16.01
N VAL A 116 -3.76 -1.65 -16.70
CA VAL A 116 -2.99 -2.26 -17.78
C VAL A 116 -1.54 -2.36 -17.35
N VAL A 117 -1.00 -3.58 -17.35
CA VAL A 117 0.40 -3.82 -16.98
C VAL A 117 1.26 -3.98 -18.24
N LEU A 118 2.17 -3.03 -18.45
CA LEU A 118 3.17 -3.04 -19.51
C LEU A 118 4.55 -3.34 -18.92
N ARG A 119 4.85 -4.63 -18.74
CA ARG A 119 6.07 -5.10 -18.08
C ARG A 119 7.36 -4.94 -18.91
N GLY A 120 7.25 -4.71 -20.21
CA GLY A 120 8.42 -4.59 -21.11
C GLY A 120 9.17 -5.91 -21.36
N THR A 121 10.33 -5.82 -22.01
CA THR A 121 11.07 -6.99 -22.52
C THR A 121 12.22 -7.45 -21.63
N ASP A 122 12.76 -6.55 -20.80
CA ASP A 122 14.01 -6.75 -20.03
C ASP A 122 13.94 -7.96 -19.10
N PRO A 123 15.03 -8.69 -18.85
CA PRO A 123 15.02 -9.79 -17.88
C PRO A 123 14.76 -9.24 -16.46
N MET A 124 13.92 -9.93 -15.68
CA MET A 124 13.70 -9.68 -14.24
C MET A 124 13.55 -11.02 -13.54
N ALA A 125 13.96 -11.12 -12.29
CA ALA A 125 13.74 -12.34 -11.52
C ALA A 125 12.24 -12.45 -11.16
N VAL A 126 11.79 -13.69 -11.01
CA VAL A 126 10.41 -13.96 -10.59
C VAL A 126 10.23 -13.41 -9.17
N ARG A 127 9.10 -12.73 -8.92
CA ARG A 127 8.76 -12.01 -7.68
C ARG A 127 9.46 -10.66 -7.46
N ASP A 128 10.31 -10.20 -8.38
CA ASP A 128 10.83 -8.84 -8.32
C ASP A 128 9.69 -7.83 -8.53
N PRO A 129 9.62 -6.74 -7.74
CA PRO A 129 8.65 -5.68 -7.99
C PRO A 129 8.90 -5.02 -9.35
N LEU A 130 7.83 -4.73 -10.08
CA LEU A 130 7.91 -4.00 -11.34
C LEU A 130 7.93 -2.49 -11.05
N PRO A 131 8.96 -1.76 -11.49
CA PRO A 131 9.01 -0.32 -11.30
C PRO A 131 7.90 0.37 -12.10
N LEU A 132 7.09 1.17 -11.41
CA LEU A 132 6.02 1.95 -11.97
C LEU A 132 6.59 3.28 -12.47
N ARG A 133 6.29 3.61 -13.73
CA ARG A 133 6.60 4.94 -14.28
C ARG A 133 5.43 5.87 -14.04
N LEU A 134 5.65 6.90 -13.21
CA LEU A 134 4.68 7.95 -13.01
C LEU A 134 4.51 8.77 -14.30
N PRO A 135 3.27 9.15 -14.68
CA PRO A 135 3.05 10.07 -15.78
C PRO A 135 3.77 11.39 -15.51
N LYS A 136 4.34 12.00 -16.56
CA LYS A 136 5.11 13.26 -16.43
C LYS A 136 4.29 14.35 -15.74
N GLN A 137 2.99 14.46 -16.05
CA GLN A 137 2.11 15.44 -15.41
C GLN A 137 1.96 15.23 -13.90
N VAL A 138 2.02 13.99 -13.41
CA VAL A 138 1.95 13.69 -11.98
C VAL A 138 3.27 14.02 -11.30
N VAL A 139 4.40 13.76 -11.97
CA VAL A 139 5.73 14.13 -11.47
C VAL A 139 5.88 15.66 -11.40
N GLU A 140 5.39 16.37 -12.42
CA GLU A 140 5.40 17.84 -12.47
C GLU A 140 4.48 18.44 -11.39
N ALA A 141 3.25 17.95 -11.25
CA ALA A 141 2.35 18.41 -10.19
C ALA A 141 2.86 18.09 -8.77
N ALA A 142 3.50 16.92 -8.58
CA ALA A 142 4.14 16.57 -7.31
C ALA A 142 5.36 17.46 -7.02
N ALA A 143 6.14 17.83 -8.05
CA ALA A 143 7.23 18.78 -7.92
C ALA A 143 6.74 20.20 -7.61
N GLU A 144 5.64 20.65 -8.23
CA GLU A 144 5.01 21.95 -7.92
C GLU A 144 4.41 21.99 -6.51
N THR A 145 3.85 20.88 -6.03
CA THR A 145 3.33 20.76 -4.66
C THR A 145 4.46 20.72 -3.64
N ALA A 146 5.58 20.04 -3.95
CA ALA A 146 6.77 20.01 -3.11
C ALA A 146 7.58 21.34 -3.15
N ALA A 147 7.43 22.13 -4.22
CA ALA A 147 8.06 23.43 -4.41
C ALA A 147 7.20 24.59 -3.90
N GLN A 148 6.01 24.34 -3.34
CA GLN A 148 5.32 25.32 -2.52
C GLN A 148 5.96 25.30 -1.13
N PRO A 149 6.79 26.30 -0.76
CA PRO A 149 7.17 26.45 0.63
C PRO A 149 5.89 26.60 1.42
N ALA A 150 5.76 25.85 2.52
CA ALA A 150 4.85 26.19 3.58
C ALA A 150 5.02 27.68 3.84
N ALA A 151 3.97 28.46 3.53
CA ALA A 151 3.96 29.89 3.78
C ALA A 151 4.43 30.10 5.22
N ALA A 152 5.43 30.96 5.35
CA ALA A 152 6.13 31.28 6.58
C ALA A 152 5.18 31.32 7.78
N VAL A 153 5.42 30.45 8.76
CA VAL A 153 5.04 30.76 10.13
C VAL A 153 6.03 31.83 10.60
N ASP A 154 5.54 33.04 10.82
CA ASP A 154 6.28 34.18 11.35
C ASP A 154 7.13 33.76 12.56
N GLU A 155 8.46 33.86 12.43
CA GLU A 155 9.46 33.63 13.48
C GLU A 155 9.48 34.75 14.53
N GLU A 156 8.33 35.29 14.95
CA GLU A 156 8.28 36.44 15.88
C GLU A 156 7.31 36.28 17.06
N SER A 157 7.11 35.06 17.58
CA SER A 157 6.45 34.88 18.89
C SER A 157 6.82 33.59 19.64
N LEU A 158 8.11 33.26 19.74
CA LEU A 158 8.62 32.31 20.74
C LEU A 158 9.61 33.02 21.66
N GLN A 159 9.09 33.89 22.53
CA GLN A 159 9.82 34.31 23.72
C GLN A 159 10.04 33.07 24.60
N MET A 160 11.29 32.60 24.64
CA MET A 160 11.74 31.54 25.55
C MET A 160 11.60 32.05 26.99
N PRO A 161 10.84 31.38 27.88
CA PRO A 161 10.76 31.81 29.27
C PRO A 161 12.09 31.51 29.99
N GLU A 162 12.66 32.51 30.65
CA GLU A 162 13.85 32.35 31.49
C GLU A 162 13.56 31.37 32.64
N ARG A 163 14.47 30.41 32.89
CA ARG A 163 14.35 29.46 34.00
C ARG A 163 14.42 30.20 35.33
N GLY A 164 13.39 30.06 36.15
CA GLY A 164 13.34 30.60 37.52
C GLY A 164 14.42 30.00 38.43
N PRO A 165 14.78 30.68 39.52
CA PRO A 165 15.93 30.33 40.35
C PRO A 165 15.76 28.97 41.05
N GLU A 166 16.79 28.11 40.91
CA GLU A 166 16.90 26.83 41.62
C GLU A 166 17.00 27.05 43.15
N ILE A 167 16.12 26.42 43.92
CA ILE A 167 16.24 26.34 45.38
C ILE A 167 16.94 25.02 45.73
N THR A 168 18.22 25.12 46.09
CA THR A 168 18.99 24.04 46.73
C THR A 168 18.60 23.96 48.20
N GLU A 169 17.93 22.90 48.62
CA GLU A 169 17.70 22.60 50.04
C GLU A 169 18.76 21.61 50.54
N LEU A 170 19.62 22.08 51.45
CA LEU A 170 20.60 21.30 52.21
C LEU A 170 20.01 21.00 53.59
N ARG A 171 19.98 19.74 54.01
CA ARG A 171 19.99 19.36 55.42
C ARG A 171 20.71 18.04 55.66
#